data_AF-A0A5R9ED29-F1
#
_entry.id   AF-A0A5R9ED29-F1
#
_cell.length_a   1.000
_cell.length_b   1.000
_cell.length_c   1.000
_cell.angle_alpha   90.00
_cell.angle_beta   90.00
_cell.angle_gamma   90.00
#
_symmetry.space_group_name_H-M   'P 1'
#
loop_
_entity.id
_entity.type
_entity.pdbx_description
1 polymer ?
#
loop_
_entity_poly.entity_id
_entity_poly.type
_entity_poly.pdbx_seq_one_letter_code
_entity_poly.pdbx_strand_id
1 'polypeptide(L)'
;MTAPEEERRVQEAVRRHARTRAFTEAEDVASFVLSEARARVEAAETQLGMELCACLQPFQDRYDQAVRDGEADQLAGLCPGKHGRWGRICVLPDGHETSMEEPHWGRNSEGQPIAWVGSAHDDW
;
A
#
# COMPACT_ATOMS: atom_id res chain seq x y z
N MET A 1 -16.96 -43.97 32.75
CA MET A 1 -17.45 -43.08 31.68
C MET A 1 -18.66 -43.74 31.05
N THR A 2 -19.77 -43.02 31.00
CA THR A 2 -21.02 -43.54 30.43
C THR A 2 -21.14 -43.12 28.96
N ALA A 3 -21.72 -43.97 28.10
CA ALA A 3 -21.96 -43.67 26.68
C ALA A 3 -22.52 -42.25 26.40
N PRO A 4 -23.50 -41.71 27.17
CA PRO A 4 -23.98 -40.34 26.96
C PRO A 4 -22.97 -39.23 27.29
N GLU A 5 -21.98 -39.45 28.16
CA GLU A 5 -20.92 -38.46 28.43
C GLU A 5 -19.92 -38.39 27.28
N GLU A 6 -19.64 -39.53 26.66
CA GLU A 6 -18.77 -39.63 25.48
C GLU A 6 -19.42 -38.98 24.26
N GLU A 7 -20.70 -39.24 24.03
CA GLU A 7 -21.46 -38.61 22.95
C GLU A 7 -21.52 -37.08 23.10
N ARG A 8 -21.72 -36.57 24.32
CA ARG A 8 -21.70 -35.13 24.58
C ARG A 8 -20.33 -34.50 24.26
N ARG A 9 -19.23 -35.17 24.62
CA ARG A 9 -17.86 -34.71 24.31
C ARG A 9 -17.59 -34.69 22.81
N VAL A 10 -18.04 -35.72 22.09
CA VAL A 10 -17.91 -35.78 20.63
C VAL A 10 -18.69 -34.63 19.98
N GLN A 11 -19.93 -34.38 20.41
CA GLN A 11 -20.72 -33.26 19.89
C GLN A 11 -20.08 -31.90 20.16
N GLU A 12 -19.50 -31.69 21.35
CA GLU A 12 -18.79 -30.45 21.67
C GLU A 12 -17.53 -30.27 20.81
N ALA A 13 -16.77 -31.35 20.61
CA ALA A 13 -15.58 -31.35 19.74
C ALA A 13 -15.96 -31.04 18.29
N VAL A 14 -17.03 -31.63 17.76
CA VAL A 14 -17.54 -31.33 16.41
C VAL A 14 -17.97 -29.88 16.29
N ARG A 15 -18.71 -29.34 17.27
CA ARG A 15 -19.11 -27.91 17.27
C ARG A 15 -17.91 -26.98 17.34
N ARG A 16 -16.88 -27.33 18.11
CA ARG A 16 -15.63 -26.57 18.18
C ARG A 16 -14.89 -26.59 16.85
N HIS A 17 -14.76 -27.78 16.25
CA HIS A 17 -14.10 -27.94 14.96
C HIS A 17 -14.84 -27.17 13.85
N ALA A 18 -16.17 -27.27 13.80
CA ALA A 18 -16.99 -26.52 12.84
C ALA A 18 -16.82 -25.00 12.99
N ARG A 19 -16.77 -24.48 14.23
CA ARG A 19 -16.50 -23.06 14.47
C ARG A 19 -15.11 -22.65 13.99
N THR A 20 -14.06 -23.40 14.38
CA THR A 20 -12.69 -23.10 13.94
C THR A 20 -12.58 -23.09 12.43
N ARG A 21 -13.18 -24.08 11.75
CA ARG A 21 -13.20 -24.14 10.29
C ARG A 21 -13.90 -22.93 9.68
N ALA A 22 -15.06 -22.53 10.19
CA ALA A 22 -15.76 -21.34 9.70
C ALA A 22 -14.94 -20.05 9.89
N PHE A 23 -14.18 -19.93 10.99
CA PHE A 23 -13.26 -18.81 11.20
C PHE A 23 -12.12 -18.81 10.19
N THR A 24 -11.46 -19.95 9.96
CA THR A 24 -10.39 -20.04 8.95
C THR A 24 -10.91 -19.74 7.55
N GLU A 25 -12.08 -20.25 7.17
CA GLU A 25 -12.69 -19.94 5.88
C GLU A 25 -13.00 -18.44 5.74
N ALA A 26 -13.44 -17.78 6.81
CA ALA A 26 -13.66 -16.34 6.81
C ALA A 26 -12.35 -15.53 6.72
N GLU A 27 -11.28 -15.98 7.39
CA GLU A 27 -9.95 -15.38 7.29
C GLU A 27 -9.39 -15.51 5.87
N ASP A 28 -9.56 -16.67 5.22
CA ASP A 28 -9.13 -16.90 3.84
C ASP A 28 -9.85 -15.96 2.87
N VAL A 29 -11.18 -15.82 3.01
CA VAL A 29 -11.97 -14.89 2.20
C VAL A 29 -11.55 -13.44 2.44
N ALA A 30 -11.37 -13.04 3.70
CA ALA A 30 -10.93 -11.69 4.02
C ALA A 30 -9.53 -11.38 3.45
N SER A 31 -8.59 -12.32 3.58
CA SER A 31 -7.25 -12.20 3.01
C SER A 31 -7.28 -12.09 1.49
N PHE A 32 -8.11 -12.89 0.82
CA PHE A 32 -8.29 -12.82 -0.63
C PHE A 32 -8.81 -11.44 -1.06
N VAL A 33 -9.88 -10.95 -0.43
CA VAL A 33 -10.48 -9.64 -0.76
C VAL A 33 -9.48 -8.51 -0.54
N LEU A 34 -8.70 -8.54 0.55
CA LEU A 34 -7.67 -7.54 0.82
C LEU A 34 -6.54 -7.57 -0.22
N SER A 35 -6.12 -8.78 -0.64
CA SER A 35 -5.11 -8.93 -1.69
C SER A 35 -5.62 -8.40 -3.04
N GLU A 36 -6.87 -8.69 -3.40
CA GLU A 36 -7.47 -8.20 -4.64
C GLU A 36 -7.62 -6.68 -4.63
N ALA A 37 -8.08 -6.11 -3.50
CA ALA A 37 -8.17 -4.66 -3.33
C ALA A 37 -6.81 -3.98 -3.47
N ARG A 38 -5.75 -4.53 -2.85
CA ARG A 38 -4.39 -4.02 -2.96
C ARG A 38 -3.91 -4.03 -4.41
N ALA A 39 -4.07 -5.14 -5.12
CA ALA A 39 -3.67 -5.24 -6.52
C ALA A 39 -4.40 -4.22 -7.42
N ARG A 40 -5.70 -3.96 -7.16
CA ARG A 40 -6.46 -2.94 -7.87
C ARG A 40 -5.97 -1.52 -7.59
N VAL A 41 -5.62 -1.22 -6.34
CA VAL A 41 -5.06 0.07 -5.95
C VAL A 41 -3.71 0.28 -6.63
N GLU A 42 -2.79 -0.69 -6.55
CA GLU A 42 -1.48 -0.61 -7.21
C GLU A 42 -1.58 -0.38 -8.72
N ALA A 43 -2.52 -1.07 -9.38
CA ALA A 43 -2.79 -0.88 -10.80
C ALA A 43 -3.32 0.54 -11.10
N ALA A 44 -4.26 1.04 -10.28
CA ALA A 44 -4.82 2.38 -10.43
C ALA A 44 -3.77 3.49 -10.20
N GLU A 45 -2.92 3.33 -9.18
CA GLU A 45 -1.82 4.27 -8.89
C GLU A 45 -0.78 4.29 -10.00
N THR A 46 -0.47 3.13 -10.60
CA THR A 46 0.44 3.05 -11.75
C THR A 46 -0.18 3.67 -12.99
N GLN A 47 -1.47 3.45 -13.23
CA GLN A 47 -2.18 4.07 -14.35
C GLN A 47 -2.22 5.58 -14.22
N LEU A 48 -2.67 6.09 -13.07
CA LEU A 48 -2.70 7.52 -12.77
C LEU A 48 -1.28 8.12 -12.81
N GLY A 49 -0.31 7.32 -12.35
CA GLY A 49 1.10 7.38 -12.70
C GLY A 49 1.29 7.79 -14.16
N MET A 50 1.22 6.82 -15.06
CA MET A 50 1.44 7.05 -16.50
C MET A 50 0.68 8.25 -17.09
N GLU A 51 -0.57 8.50 -16.66
CA GLU A 51 -1.38 9.63 -17.12
C GLU A 51 -0.78 11.00 -16.76
N LEU A 52 -0.23 11.16 -15.56
CA LEU A 52 0.36 12.42 -15.08
C LEU A 52 1.84 12.58 -15.46
N CYS A 53 2.46 11.55 -16.05
CA CYS A 53 3.89 11.52 -16.36
C CYS A 53 4.33 12.76 -17.16
N ALA A 54 3.58 13.16 -18.20
CA ALA A 54 3.94 14.32 -19.01
C ALA A 54 4.02 15.64 -18.20
N CYS A 55 3.20 15.78 -17.16
CA CYS A 55 3.15 16.99 -16.34
C CYS A 55 4.14 16.93 -15.16
N LEU A 56 4.33 15.75 -14.56
CA LEU A 56 5.05 15.61 -13.30
C LEU A 56 6.48 15.06 -13.45
N GLN A 57 6.87 14.55 -14.62
CA GLN A 57 8.23 14.08 -14.89
C GLN A 57 9.32 15.16 -14.61
N PRO A 58 9.12 16.47 -14.88
CA PRO A 58 10.12 17.49 -14.53
C PRO A 58 10.45 17.60 -13.04
N PHE A 59 9.56 17.15 -12.15
CA PHE A 59 9.84 17.07 -10.71
C PHE A 59 10.72 15.85 -10.41
N GLN A 60 10.42 14.70 -11.03
CA GLN A 60 11.25 13.49 -10.94
C GLN A 60 12.66 13.72 -11.49
N ASP A 61 12.80 14.42 -12.62
CA ASP A 61 14.10 14.69 -13.23
C ASP A 61 14.98 15.57 -12.33
N ARG A 62 14.38 16.55 -11.65
CA ARG A 62 15.05 17.39 -10.65
C ARG A 62 15.47 16.59 -9.43
N TYR A 63 14.60 15.71 -8.93
CA TYR A 63 14.95 14.78 -7.86
C TYR A 63 16.13 13.88 -8.26
N ASP A 64 16.06 13.25 -9.44
CA ASP A 64 17.13 12.37 -9.94
C ASP A 64 18.45 13.14 -10.11
N GLN A 65 18.40 14.41 -10.53
CA GLN A 65 19.58 15.27 -10.62
C GLN A 65 20.16 15.59 -9.23
N ALA A 66 19.33 16.03 -8.28
CA ALA A 66 19.76 16.36 -6.93
C ALA A 66 20.38 15.15 -6.22
N VAL A 67 19.84 13.94 -6.43
CA VAL A 67 20.43 12.70 -5.92
C VAL A 67 21.80 12.44 -6.56
N ARG A 68 21.93 12.59 -7.89
CA ARG A 68 23.21 12.41 -8.60
C ARG A 68 24.29 13.39 -8.13
N ASP A 69 23.90 14.64 -7.90
CA ASP A 69 24.84 15.72 -7.56
C ASP A 69 25.09 15.86 -6.05
N GLY A 70 24.33 15.13 -5.22
CA GLY A 70 24.44 15.18 -3.76
C GLY A 70 23.86 16.47 -3.15
N GLU A 71 22.88 17.09 -3.79
CA GLU A 71 22.29 18.37 -3.38
C GLU A 71 21.21 18.17 -2.30
N ALA A 72 21.65 17.90 -1.07
CA ALA A 72 20.78 17.59 0.07
C ALA A 72 19.75 18.69 0.37
N ASP A 73 20.10 19.97 0.18
CA ASP A 73 19.20 21.10 0.43
C ASP A 73 17.98 21.10 -0.51
N GLN A 74 18.13 20.62 -1.75
CA GLN A 74 17.01 20.50 -2.68
C GLN A 74 16.08 19.34 -2.31
N LEU A 75 16.65 18.25 -1.78
CA LEU A 75 15.88 17.10 -1.31
C LEU A 75 15.09 17.42 -0.03
N ALA A 76 15.58 18.35 0.80
CA ALA A 76 14.89 18.78 2.03
C ALA A 76 13.58 19.56 1.76
N GLY A 77 13.40 20.10 0.55
CA GLY A 77 12.18 20.80 0.15
C GLY A 77 11.07 19.89 -0.41
N LEU A 78 11.21 18.57 -0.29
CA LEU A 78 10.23 17.59 -0.77
C LEU A 78 9.25 17.22 0.34
N CYS A 79 8.06 16.75 -0.08
CA CYS A 79 6.96 16.40 0.82
C CYS A 79 7.40 15.41 1.94
N PRO A 80 7.46 15.85 3.22
CA PRO A 80 8.02 15.08 4.32
C PRO A 80 7.06 13.99 4.79
N GLY A 81 7.61 12.81 5.13
CA GLY A 81 6.82 11.72 5.71
C GLY A 81 5.79 11.11 4.75
N LYS A 82 5.89 11.42 3.45
CA LYS A 82 5.11 10.80 2.36
C LYS A 82 5.98 9.87 1.51
N HIS A 83 7.13 9.47 2.04
CA HIS A 83 7.98 8.48 1.41
C HIS A 83 7.61 7.10 1.93
N GLY A 84 7.24 6.22 1.01
CA GLY A 84 6.94 4.83 1.29
C GLY A 84 8.16 3.92 1.21
N ARG A 85 7.96 2.66 1.62
CA ARG A 85 8.96 1.61 1.40
C ARG A 85 9.14 1.35 -0.11
N TRP A 86 10.31 0.85 -0.51
CA TRP A 86 10.56 0.39 -1.89
C TRP A 86 10.50 1.48 -2.99
N GLY A 87 10.87 2.72 -2.68
CA GLY A 87 11.16 3.74 -3.69
C GLY A 87 10.04 4.73 -3.98
N ARG A 88 8.87 4.59 -3.31
CA ARG A 88 7.77 5.56 -3.38
C ARG A 88 8.14 6.87 -2.71
N ILE A 89 8.90 7.69 -3.40
CA ILE A 89 9.37 8.98 -2.90
C ILE A 89 8.53 10.05 -3.56
N CYS A 90 7.78 10.82 -2.74
CA CYS A 90 7.14 12.01 -3.24
C CYS A 90 8.20 13.01 -3.72
N VAL A 91 8.21 13.33 -5.01
CA VAL A 91 9.15 14.29 -5.62
C VAL A 91 8.55 15.69 -5.78
N LEU A 92 7.35 15.92 -5.26
CA LEU A 92 6.69 17.22 -5.27
C LEU A 92 7.15 18.08 -4.08
N PRO A 93 7.07 19.42 -4.20
CA PRO A 93 7.46 20.34 -3.14
C PRO A 93 6.64 20.13 -1.85
N ASP A 94 7.27 20.38 -0.71
CA ASP A 94 6.60 20.41 0.59
C ASP A 94 5.38 21.35 0.60
N GLY A 95 4.33 20.95 1.31
CA GLY A 95 3.07 21.66 1.43
C GLY A 95 2.08 21.43 0.27
N HIS A 96 2.45 20.74 -0.82
CA HIS A 96 1.52 20.47 -1.92
C HIS A 96 0.31 19.63 -1.47
N GLU A 97 0.48 18.82 -0.43
CA GLU A 97 -0.58 18.02 0.18
C GLU A 97 -1.70 18.87 0.79
N THR A 98 -1.44 20.16 1.06
CA THR A 98 -2.44 21.09 1.59
C THR A 98 -3.43 21.58 0.52
N SER A 99 -3.04 21.62 -0.76
CA SER A 99 -3.96 21.99 -1.85
C SER A 99 -4.87 20.83 -2.24
N MET A 100 -4.43 19.59 -2.01
CA MET A 100 -5.09 18.34 -2.45
C MET A 100 -5.37 18.27 -3.96
N GLU A 101 -4.82 19.18 -4.76
CA GLU A 101 -5.05 19.25 -6.21
C GLU A 101 -4.22 18.20 -6.96
N GLU A 102 -3.01 17.92 -6.47
CA GLU A 102 -2.08 16.99 -7.09
C GLU A 102 -1.84 15.78 -6.17
N PRO A 103 -1.98 14.55 -6.68
CA PRO A 103 -1.59 13.37 -5.92
C PRO A 103 -0.07 13.41 -5.68
N HIS A 104 0.38 12.70 -4.66
CA HIS A 104 1.80 12.43 -4.53
C HIS A 104 2.29 11.65 -5.74
N TRP A 105 3.54 11.88 -6.12
CA TRP A 105 4.12 11.37 -7.35
C TRP A 105 5.55 10.89 -7.14
N GLY A 106 5.93 9.82 -7.82
CA GLY A 106 7.28 9.28 -7.79
C GLY A 106 7.43 8.03 -8.67
N ARG A 107 8.35 7.14 -8.29
CA ARG A 107 8.53 5.83 -8.92
C ARG A 107 8.33 4.70 -7.92
N ASN A 108 7.92 3.53 -8.39
CA ASN A 108 7.96 2.30 -7.58
C ASN A 108 9.35 1.65 -7.63
N SER A 109 9.52 0.50 -6.96
CA SER A 109 10.79 -0.25 -6.95
C SER A 109 11.26 -0.75 -8.31
N GLU A 110 10.33 -0.87 -9.27
CA GLU A 110 10.61 -1.27 -10.65
C GLU A 110 10.95 -0.07 -11.54
N GLY A 111 10.94 1.15 -10.98
CA GLY A 111 11.19 2.39 -11.69
C GLY A 111 9.99 2.91 -12.48
N GLN A 112 8.81 2.32 -12.32
CA GLN A 112 7.59 2.77 -13.01
C GLN A 112 7.01 4.00 -12.32
N PRO A 113 6.46 4.96 -13.07
CA PRO A 113 5.77 6.11 -12.50
C PRO A 113 4.53 5.68 -11.72
N ILE A 114 4.32 6.28 -10.56
CA ILE A 114 3.15 6.05 -9.72
C ILE A 114 2.62 7.36 -9.14
N ALA A 115 1.31 7.42 -8.93
CA ALA A 115 0.66 8.51 -8.23
C ALA A 115 -0.27 7.97 -7.13
N TRP A 116 -0.21 8.55 -5.93
CA TRP A 116 -1.02 8.10 -4.78
C TRP A 116 -1.59 9.26 -3.96
N VAL A 117 -2.64 8.97 -3.20
CA VAL A 117 -3.30 9.93 -2.30
C VAL A 117 -3.12 9.49 -0.86
N GLY A 118 -2.80 10.44 0.02
CA GLY A 118 -2.58 10.16 1.44
C GLY A 118 -1.17 9.65 1.72
N SER A 119 -1.00 8.81 2.75
CA SER A 119 0.32 8.24 3.04
C SER A 119 0.60 7.05 2.12
N ALA A 120 1.88 6.85 1.81
CA ALA A 120 2.29 5.67 1.05
C ALA A 120 1.88 4.40 1.82
N HIS A 121 1.22 3.48 1.12
CA HIS A 121 0.53 2.34 1.75
C HIS A 121 1.47 1.19 2.14
N ASP A 122 2.78 1.38 1.99
CA ASP A 122 3.85 0.43 2.21
C ASP A 122 4.70 0.76 3.45
N ASP A 123 4.23 1.70 4.29
CA ASP A 123 4.80 2.04 5.59
C ASP A 123 4.48 1.03 6.72
N TRP A 124 3.64 0.01 6.47
CA TRP A 124 3.20 -0.98 7.47
C TRP A 124 3.54 -2.43 7.08
#